data_AF-A0A1E5VH50-F1
#
_entry.id   AF-A0A1E5VH50-F1
#
_cell.length_a   1.000
_cell.length_b   1.000
_cell.length_c   1.000
_cell.angle_alpha   90.00
_cell.angle_beta   90.00
_cell.angle_gamma   90.00
#
_symmetry.space_group_name_H-M   'P 1'
#
loop_
_entity.id
_entity.type
_entity.pdbx_description
1 polymer ?
#
loop_
_entity_poly.entity_id
_entity_poly.type
_entity_poly.pdbx_seq_one_letter_code
_entity_poly.pdbx_strand_id
1 'polypeptide(L)' 'LTPKELTRLMTVMENPRKFKVSHWFLNRKKDYKVSRLSQVVTDTLDIKTRDDLERLKKIRVD' A
#
# COMPACT_ATOMS: atom_id res chain seq x y z
N LEU A 1 -11.85 21.26 6.53
CA LEU A 1 -10.53 20.83 6.02
C LEU A 1 -10.07 21.87 5.01
N THR A 2 -8.95 22.54 5.25
CA THR A 2 -8.38 23.49 4.29
C THR A 2 -7.62 22.75 3.19
N PRO A 3 -7.44 23.33 1.99
CA PRO A 3 -6.66 22.71 0.91
C PRO A 3 -5.24 22.33 1.36
N LYS A 4 -4.64 23.16 2.22
CA LYS A 4 -3.32 22.92 2.82
C LYS A 4 -3.28 21.67 3.71
N GLU A 5 -4.33 21.43 4.48
CA GLU A 5 -4.45 20.21 5.30
C GLU A 5 -4.59 18.97 4.42
N LEU A 6 -5.36 19.06 3.32
CA LEU A 6 -5.52 17.96 2.38
C LEU A 6 -4.19 17.58 1.72
N THR A 7 -3.43 18.55 1.21
CA THR A 7 -2.11 18.30 0.62
C THR A 7 -1.18 17.63 1.63
N ARG A 8 -1.19 18.08 2.90
CA ARG A 8 -0.38 17.49 3.95
C ARG A 8 -0.76 16.03 4.20
N LEU A 9 -2.06 15.71 4.24
CA LEU A 9 -2.54 14.34 4.40
C LEU A 9 -2.12 13.44 3.23
N MET A 10 -2.23 13.94 1.99
CA MET A 10 -1.77 13.21 0.80
C MET A 10 -0.27 12.91 0.87
N THR A 11 0.56 13.89 1.27
CA THR A 11 2.00 13.67 1.43
C THR A 11 2.33 12.63 2.51
N VAL A 12 1.58 12.63 3.62
CA VAL A 12 1.74 11.62 4.68
C VAL A 12 1.34 10.23 4.18
N MET A 13 0.25 10.12 3.42
CA MET A 13 -0.22 8.85 2.86
C MET A 13 0.73 8.26 1.81
N GLU A 14 1.35 9.09 0.98
CA GLU A 14 2.34 8.62 0.00
C GLU A 14 3.60 8.05 0.66
N ASN A 15 4.09 8.68 1.73
CA ASN A 15 5.37 8.32 2.36
C ASN A 15 5.29 8.26 3.89
N PRO A 16 4.47 7.38 4.48
CA PRO A 16 4.18 7.37 5.91
C PRO A 16 5.42 7.13 6.79
N ARG A 17 6.43 6.41 6.27
CA ARG A 17 7.69 6.17 6.98
C ARG A 17 8.48 7.45 7.27
N LYS A 18 8.38 8.46 6.40
CA LYS A 18 9.04 9.77 6.61
C LYS A 18 8.40 10.55 7.77
N PHE A 19 7.17 10.20 8.14
CA PHE A 19 6.39 10.83 9.20
C PHE A 19 6.34 9.98 10.48
N LYS A 20 7.34 9.10 10.69
CA LYS A 20 7.45 8.23 11.87
C LYS A 20 6.28 7.25 12.08
N VAL A 21 5.52 6.96 11.02
CA VAL A 21 4.50 5.90 11.06
C VAL A 21 5.22 4.55 11.09
N SER A 22 4.89 3.74 12.08
CA SER A 22 5.53 2.44 12.25
C SER A 22 4.99 1.39 11.27
N HIS A 23 5.81 0.39 10.96
CA HIS A 23 5.55 -0.60 9.92
C HIS A 23 4.30 -1.46 10.16
N TRP A 24 3.88 -1.61 11.42
CA TRP A 24 2.68 -2.37 11.76
C TRP A 24 1.38 -1.73 11.22
N PHE A 25 1.39 -0.43 10.95
CA PHE A 25 0.25 0.29 10.38
C PHE A 25 0.17 0.24 8.85
N LEU A 26 1.20 -0.24 8.16
CA LEU A 26 1.22 -0.27 6.69
C LEU A 26 0.32 -1.40 6.16
N ASN A 27 -0.49 -1.09 5.15
CA ASN A 27 -1.46 -2.05 4.60
C ASN A 27 -0.83 -3.15 3.74
N ARG A 28 0.35 -2.94 3.15
CA ARG A 28 1.07 -3.97 2.38
C ARG A 28 2.41 -4.28 3.03
N LYS A 29 2.47 -5.42 3.74
CA LYS A 29 3.66 -5.89 4.43
C LYS A 29 4.30 -7.03 3.65
N LYS A 30 5.64 -6.99 3.54
CA LYS A 30 6.45 -8.06 2.94
C LYS A 30 5.92 -8.46 1.55
N ASP A 31 5.81 -7.48 0.66
CA ASP A 31 5.39 -7.72 -0.73
C ASP A 31 6.25 -8.83 -1.37
N TYR A 32 5.63 -9.79 -2.04
CA TYR A 32 6.32 -10.97 -2.59
C TYR A 32 7.30 -10.64 -3.73
N LYS A 33 7.12 -9.53 -4.45
CA LYS A 33 8.00 -9.12 -5.56
C LYS A 33 9.17 -8.28 -5.04
N VAL A 34 8.89 -7.28 -4.20
CA VAL A 34 9.86 -6.22 -3.85
C VAL A 34 10.39 -6.37 -2.41
N SER A 35 9.81 -7.27 -1.60
CA SER A 35 10.15 -7.49 -0.19
C SER A 35 10.15 -6.20 0.67
N ARG A 36 9.37 -5.20 0.27
CA ARG A 36 9.25 -3.90 0.97
C ARG A 36 7.89 -3.78 1.67
N LEU A 37 7.86 -2.91 2.68
CA LEU A 37 6.68 -2.55 3.47
C LEU A 37 6.09 -1.24 2.94
N SER A 38 4.95 -1.24 2.27
CA SER A 38 4.40 -0.03 1.62
C SER A 38 3.00 0.29 2.09
N GLN A 39 2.66 1.57 2.05
CA GLN A 39 1.27 2.01 2.01
C GLN A 39 0.84 2.07 0.55
N VAL A 40 -0.24 1.40 0.22
CA VAL A 40 -0.83 1.35 -1.13
C VAL A 40 -2.15 2.12 -1.09
N VAL A 41 -2.42 2.95 -2.09
CA VAL A 41 -3.54 3.91 -2.10
C VAL A 41 -4.35 3.80 -3.39
N THR A 42 -5.68 3.91 -3.29
CA THR A 42 -6.67 3.96 -4.39
C THR A 42 -6.35 3.01 -5.55
N ASP A 43 -6.01 3.51 -6.74
CA ASP A 43 -5.86 2.71 -7.96
C ASP A 43 -4.78 1.64 -7.84
N THR A 44 -3.72 1.95 -7.08
CA THR A 44 -2.64 0.99 -6.86
C THR A 44 -3.07 -0.18 -5.98
N LEU A 45 -4.10 -0.01 -5.13
CA LEU A 45 -4.63 -1.07 -4.28
C LEU A 45 -5.35 -2.12 -5.12
N ASP A 46 -6.18 -1.69 -6.07
CA ASP A 46 -6.95 -2.59 -6.92
C ASP A 46 -6.03 -3.40 -7.84
N ILE A 47 -5.04 -2.75 -8.44
CA ILE A 47 -4.04 -3.43 -9.28
C ILE A 47 -3.31 -4.51 -8.47
N LYS A 48 -2.85 -4.16 -7.26
CA LYS A 48 -2.10 -5.09 -6.41
C LYS A 48 -2.95 -6.27 -5.95
N THR A 49 -4.22 -6.03 -5.64
CA THR A 49 -5.15 -7.10 -5.24
C THR A 49 -5.45 -8.04 -6.42
N ARG A 50 -5.59 -7.50 -7.64
CA ARG A 50 -5.77 -8.32 -8.84
C ARG A 50 -4.54 -9.20 -9.13
N ASP A 51 -3.33 -8.62 -9.09
CA ASP A 51 -2.06 -9.35 -9.23
C ASP A 51 -1.96 -10.51 -8.22
N ASP A 52 -2.33 -10.26 -6.96
CA ASP A 52 -2.28 -11.26 -5.90
C ASP A 52 -3.28 -12.40 -6.16
N LEU A 53 -4.50 -12.08 -6.60
CA LEU A 53 -5.52 -13.07 -6.97
C LEU A 53 -5.11 -13.90 -8.19
N GLU A 54 -4.55 -13.28 -9.23
CA GLU A 54 -4.04 -14.01 -10.39
C GLU A 54 -2.91 -14.97 -10.02
N ARG A 55 -2.04 -14.55 -9.08
CA ARG A 55 -0.99 -15.42 -8.56
C ARG A 55 -1.58 -16.63 -7.83
N LEU A 56 -2.60 -16.43 -6.98
CA LEU A 56 -3.27 -17.52 -6.25
C LEU A 56 -3.91 -18.54 -7.21
N LYS A 57 -4.62 -18.05 -8.24
CA LYS A 57 -5.17 -18.90 -9.30
C LYS A 57 -4.09 -19.72 -10.02
N LYS A 58 -2.95 -19.10 -10.31
CA LYS A 58 -1.83 -19.79 -11.00
C LYS A 58 -1.24 -20.93 -10.18
N ILE A 59 -1.21 -20.80 -8.84
CA ILE A 59 -0.70 -21.85 -7.95
C ILE A 59 -1.77 -22.85 -7.49
N ARG A 60 -3.03 -22.69 -7.93
CA ARG A 60 -4.17 -23.56 -7.58
C ARG A 60 -4.34 -23.73 -6.08
N VAL A 61 -4.27 -22.61 -5.35
CA VAL A 61 -4.56 -22.58 -3.90
C VAL A 61 -6.05 -22.28 -3.63
N ASP A 62 -6.89 -22.50 -4.65
CA ASP A 62 -8.34 -22.36 -4.59
C ASP A 62 -8.98 -23.58 -3.90
#